data_AF-A0A3P9I1G6-F1
#
_entry.id   AF-A0A3P9I1G6-F1
#
_cell.length_a   1.000
_cell.length_b   1.000
_cell.length_c   1.000
_cell.angle_alpha   90.00
_cell.angle_beta   90.00
_cell.angle_gamma   90.00
#
_symmetry.space_group_name_H-M   'P 1'
#
loop_
_entity.id
_entity.type
_entity.pdbx_description
1 polymer ?
#
loop_
_entity_poly.entity_id
_entity_poly.type
_entity_poly.pdbx_seq_one_letter_code
_entity_poly.pdbx_strand_id
1 'polypeptide(L)'
;MAKFVVAGKADCPFYAEAERLADTLQRSLPNFRAHKICVLPDEWEGWLDATCSKNGWKHEESPLVWRELVEQGGKGLLLGGLSDFLKHCQVMTVIFLLQQRTWRHRSNFSKRNKIISVSLNPFTHTSRILIPNLLSAEIFPKAPAVSLHLLDLDENEEELQRLREETQSLALSIFQRKFSRLIDAQANKQVKVIVSGDSHVNLRCALLVEGAHSIDSHQFVAVATQLENEARAVVAEKLGVRPTEVTEVIVWGNIIGLSYIDLQRAKVFNFQGPIKGPAFFPQPISRILPDRFASTIQLLVHQKQTNKQTKGSPLSQEMVGNRLAGSGASRDPPSPEGLFNLRDDIIFSVPVTFEGGKWSTVLDVTVGDGLMKRLELCADELWRVRTLWKKKTLENIFLLF
;
A
#
# COMPACT_ATOMS: atom_id res chain seq x y z
N MET A 1 19.20 29.22 -24.45
CA MET A 1 18.29 29.36 -23.27
C MET A 1 16.91 29.88 -23.71
N ALA A 2 15.83 29.67 -22.94
CA ALA A 2 14.48 30.14 -23.30
C ALA A 2 13.96 31.24 -22.37
N LYS A 3 13.21 32.20 -22.94
CA LYS A 3 12.61 33.35 -22.25
C LYS A 3 11.09 33.28 -22.41
N PHE A 4 10.35 33.54 -21.35
CA PHE A 4 8.89 33.70 -21.42
C PHE A 4 8.56 35.16 -21.65
N VAL A 5 7.61 35.45 -22.53
CA VAL A 5 7.10 36.80 -22.72
C VAL A 5 5.65 36.80 -22.32
N VAL A 6 5.31 37.70 -21.39
CA VAL A 6 3.96 37.94 -20.89
C VAL A 6 3.57 39.33 -21.39
N ALA A 7 2.66 39.40 -22.35
CA ALA A 7 2.11 40.65 -22.84
C ALA A 7 0.66 40.80 -22.43
N GLY A 8 0.23 42.02 -22.12
CA GLY A 8 -1.16 42.24 -21.79
C GLY A 8 -1.52 43.71 -21.65
N LYS A 9 -2.82 43.91 -21.58
CA LYS A 9 -3.46 45.22 -21.47
C LYS A 9 -3.23 45.80 -20.06
N ALA A 10 -2.86 47.07 -19.97
CA ALA A 10 -2.49 47.72 -18.71
C ALA A 10 -3.60 47.70 -17.62
N ASP A 11 -4.87 47.69 -18.04
CA ASP A 11 -6.05 47.65 -17.16
C ASP A 11 -6.62 46.23 -16.96
N CYS A 12 -5.92 45.19 -17.44
CA CYS A 12 -6.41 43.82 -17.37
C CYS A 12 -5.97 43.12 -16.07
N PRO A 13 -6.92 42.64 -15.22
CA PRO A 13 -6.58 41.94 -13.99
C PRO A 13 -5.84 40.61 -14.24
N PHE A 14 -6.16 39.92 -15.34
CA PHE A 14 -5.51 38.66 -15.70
C PHE A 14 -4.06 38.86 -16.16
N TYR A 15 -3.73 40.01 -16.77
CA TYR A 15 -2.36 40.37 -17.09
C TYR A 15 -1.55 40.68 -15.83
N ALA A 16 -2.12 41.45 -14.89
CA ALA A 16 -1.49 41.72 -13.60
C ALA A 16 -1.19 40.42 -12.83
N GLU A 17 -2.10 39.44 -12.89
CA GLU A 17 -1.88 38.13 -12.29
C GLU A 17 -0.78 37.32 -12.99
N ALA A 18 -0.74 37.32 -14.33
CA ALA A 18 0.31 36.68 -15.11
C ALA A 18 1.69 37.30 -14.85
N GLU A 19 1.76 38.63 -14.70
CA GLU A 19 2.97 39.36 -14.34
C GLU A 19 3.47 38.96 -12.94
N ARG A 20 2.58 38.94 -11.94
CA ARG A 20 2.91 38.51 -10.58
C ARG A 20 3.45 37.08 -10.54
N LEU A 21 2.84 36.18 -11.32
CA LEU A 21 3.30 34.80 -11.45
C LEU A 21 4.70 34.73 -12.08
N ALA A 22 4.92 35.46 -13.17
CA ALA A 22 6.21 35.50 -13.84
C ALA A 22 7.33 36.04 -12.94
N ASP A 23 7.06 37.09 -12.16
CA ASP A 23 8.02 37.65 -11.19
C ASP A 23 8.34 36.64 -10.07
N THR A 24 7.33 35.91 -9.60
CA THR A 24 7.50 34.86 -8.59
C THR A 24 8.38 33.72 -9.11
N LEU A 25 8.15 33.29 -10.35
CA LEU A 25 8.94 32.25 -11.00
C LEU A 25 10.38 32.71 -11.29
N GLN A 26 10.57 33.96 -11.70
CA GLN A 26 11.91 34.51 -11.94
C GLN A 26 12.75 34.61 -10.66
N ARG A 27 12.12 34.89 -9.50
CA ARG A 27 12.81 34.84 -8.19
C ARG A 27 13.09 33.41 -7.73
N SER A 28 12.20 32.49 -8.06
CA SER A 28 12.27 31.11 -7.58
C SER A 28 13.23 30.26 -8.41
N LEU A 29 13.24 30.41 -9.74
CA LEU A 29 13.91 29.54 -10.70
C LEU A 29 15.22 30.15 -11.24
N PRO A 30 16.40 29.50 -11.06
CA PRO A 30 17.69 30.10 -11.42
C PRO A 30 17.92 30.33 -12.92
N ASN A 31 17.16 29.65 -13.79
CA ASN A 31 17.28 29.75 -15.25
C ASN A 31 15.99 30.28 -15.92
N PHE A 32 15.00 30.73 -15.16
CA PHE A 32 13.78 31.29 -15.72
C PHE A 32 13.97 32.78 -15.99
N ARG A 33 13.61 33.22 -17.20
CA ARG A 33 13.64 34.63 -17.59
C ARG A 33 12.27 35.00 -18.11
N ALA A 34 11.67 36.04 -17.55
CA ALA A 34 10.45 36.63 -18.07
C ALA A 34 10.72 38.00 -18.71
N HIS A 35 9.96 38.30 -19.75
CA HIS A 35 9.79 39.63 -20.32
C HIS A 35 8.35 40.04 -20.14
N LYS A 36 8.13 41.31 -19.80
CA LYS A 36 6.79 41.84 -19.55
C LYS A 36 6.55 42.97 -20.53
N ILE A 37 5.46 42.90 -21.28
CA ILE A 37 5.06 43.91 -22.26
C ILE A 37 3.69 44.44 -21.84
N CYS A 38 3.67 45.68 -21.38
CA CYS A 38 2.45 46.39 -21.04
C CYS A 38 2.01 47.21 -22.24
N VAL A 39 0.78 47.00 -22.71
CA VAL A 39 0.19 47.73 -23.84
C VAL A 39 -1.01 48.53 -23.33
N LEU A 40 -1.18 49.75 -23.84
CA LEU A 40 -2.32 50.58 -23.47
C LEU A 40 -3.64 49.99 -23.99
N PRO A 41 -4.75 50.16 -23.26
CA PRO A 41 -6.07 49.68 -23.65
C PRO A 41 -6.47 49.95 -25.09
N ASP A 42 -6.24 51.18 -25.54
CA ASP A 42 -6.68 51.68 -26.85
C ASP A 42 -5.82 51.14 -28.01
N GLU A 43 -4.63 50.59 -27.70
CA GLU A 43 -3.68 50.08 -28.67
C GLU A 43 -3.64 48.54 -28.69
N TRP A 44 -4.33 47.87 -27.76
CA TRP A 44 -4.22 46.43 -27.54
C TRP A 44 -4.69 45.60 -28.74
N GLU A 45 -5.87 45.88 -29.29
CA GLU A 45 -6.43 45.09 -30.39
C GLU A 45 -5.54 45.15 -31.63
N GLY A 46 -5.13 46.36 -32.04
CA GLY A 46 -4.22 46.54 -33.17
C GLY A 46 -2.84 45.91 -32.95
N TRP A 47 -2.31 45.98 -31.72
CA TRP A 47 -1.04 45.35 -31.36
C TRP A 47 -1.14 43.81 -31.35
N LEU A 48 -2.24 43.27 -30.83
CA LEU A 48 -2.50 41.82 -30.75
C LEU A 48 -2.64 41.23 -32.15
N ASP A 49 -3.45 41.85 -33.01
CA ASP A 49 -3.65 41.40 -34.39
C ASP A 49 -2.35 41.42 -35.20
N ALA A 50 -1.56 42.49 -35.07
CA ALA A 50 -0.26 42.57 -35.72
C ALA A 50 0.70 41.47 -35.21
N THR A 51 0.71 41.22 -33.91
CA THR A 51 1.58 40.21 -33.27
C THR A 51 1.16 38.78 -33.63
N CYS A 52 -0.14 38.50 -33.63
CA CYS A 52 -0.72 37.23 -34.04
C CYS A 52 -0.50 36.96 -35.54
N SER A 53 -0.73 37.95 -36.40
CA SER A 53 -0.51 37.84 -37.84
C SER A 53 0.96 37.60 -38.19
N LYS A 54 1.88 38.27 -37.51
CA LYS A 54 3.33 38.10 -37.70
C LYS A 54 3.82 36.69 -37.34
N ASN A 55 3.25 36.08 -36.31
CA ASN A 55 3.69 34.79 -35.79
C ASN A 55 2.80 33.60 -36.23
N GLY A 56 1.68 33.85 -36.92
CA GLY A 56 0.72 32.83 -37.31
C GLY A 56 -0.07 32.26 -36.13
N TRP A 57 -0.37 33.09 -35.13
CA TRP A 57 -1.08 32.71 -33.91
C TRP A 57 -2.55 33.11 -33.96
N LYS A 58 -3.38 32.44 -33.15
CA LYS A 58 -4.78 32.77 -32.93
C LYS A 58 -4.98 32.99 -31.44
N HIS A 59 -5.29 34.24 -31.06
CA HIS A 59 -5.52 34.64 -29.68
C HIS A 59 -6.28 35.96 -29.67
N GLU A 60 -7.25 36.10 -28.77
CA GLU A 60 -8.20 37.24 -28.79
C GLU A 60 -8.23 38.00 -27.45
N GLU A 61 -7.70 37.42 -26.37
CA GLU A 61 -7.85 37.97 -25.01
C GLU A 61 -6.53 38.44 -24.40
N SER A 62 -6.59 39.29 -23.37
CA SER A 62 -5.42 39.62 -22.53
C SER A 62 -5.36 38.68 -21.32
N PRO A 63 -4.19 38.13 -20.94
CA PRO A 63 -2.86 38.33 -21.51
C PRO A 63 -2.54 37.35 -22.66
N LEU A 64 -1.54 37.69 -23.47
CA LEU A 64 -0.89 36.82 -24.45
C LEU A 64 0.47 36.36 -23.92
N VAL A 65 0.66 35.05 -23.78
CA VAL A 65 1.90 34.47 -23.27
C VAL A 65 2.54 33.52 -24.27
N TRP A 66 3.84 33.66 -24.48
CA TRP A 66 4.62 32.77 -25.35
C TRP A 66 6.05 32.56 -24.84
N ARG A 67 6.73 31.58 -25.45
CA ARG A 67 8.11 31.24 -25.14
C ARG A 67 9.01 31.47 -26.34
N GLU A 68 10.14 32.15 -26.12
CA GLU A 68 11.17 32.46 -27.12
C GLU A 68 12.47 31.71 -26.83
N LEU A 69 13.19 31.28 -27.88
CA LEU A 69 14.51 30.65 -27.77
C LEU A 69 15.59 31.69 -28.11
N VAL A 70 16.41 32.04 -27.12
CA VAL A 70 17.33 33.20 -27.16
C VAL A 70 18.56 32.98 -28.05
N GLU A 71 18.92 31.74 -28.41
CA GLU A 71 20.22 31.45 -29.05
C GLU A 71 20.14 30.85 -30.47
N GLN A 72 18.94 30.59 -31.01
CA GLN A 72 18.82 29.90 -32.31
C GLN A 72 17.78 30.50 -33.27
N GLY A 73 17.28 31.72 -33.01
CA GLY A 73 16.34 32.39 -33.94
C GLY A 73 15.07 31.59 -34.22
N GLY A 74 14.59 30.82 -33.23
CA GLY A 74 13.40 29.97 -33.37
C GLY A 74 12.10 30.77 -33.29
N LYS A 75 11.07 30.34 -34.04
CA LYS A 75 9.69 30.85 -33.91
C LYS A 75 9.21 30.72 -32.46
N GLY A 76 8.58 31.76 -31.93
CA GLY A 76 7.99 31.73 -30.60
C GLY A 76 6.94 30.61 -30.50
N LEU A 77 6.89 29.93 -29.35
CA LEU A 77 5.85 28.96 -29.05
C LEU A 77 4.75 29.66 -28.26
N LEU A 78 3.59 29.84 -28.88
CA LEU A 78 2.39 30.35 -28.21
C LEU A 78 1.99 29.40 -27.07
N LEU A 79 1.81 29.96 -25.88
CA LEU A 79 1.24 29.24 -24.74
C LEU A 79 -0.25 29.53 -24.61
N GLY A 80 -0.67 30.77 -24.87
CA GLY A 80 -2.08 31.20 -24.81
C GLY A 80 -2.29 32.25 -23.72
N GLY A 81 -3.41 32.13 -23.01
CA GLY A 81 -3.84 33.09 -21.98
C GLY A 81 -3.26 32.82 -20.60
N LEU A 82 -3.82 33.50 -19.58
CA LEU A 82 -3.45 33.25 -18.18
C LEU A 82 -3.68 31.78 -17.77
N SER A 83 -4.80 31.17 -18.19
CA SER A 83 -5.11 29.76 -17.85
C SER A 83 -4.04 28.80 -18.38
N ASP A 84 -3.58 29.01 -19.61
CA ASP A 84 -2.59 28.15 -20.24
C ASP A 84 -1.19 28.41 -19.70
N PHE A 85 -0.89 29.67 -19.36
CA PHE A 85 0.32 30.02 -18.64
C PHE A 85 0.36 29.37 -17.25
N LEU A 86 -0.76 29.38 -16.51
CA LEU A 86 -0.89 28.70 -15.22
C LEU A 86 -0.70 27.18 -15.37
N LYS A 87 -1.35 26.52 -16.34
CA LYS A 87 -1.14 25.08 -16.62
C LYS A 87 0.33 24.78 -16.92
N HIS A 88 0.97 25.60 -17.75
CA HIS A 88 2.39 25.45 -18.09
C HIS A 88 3.29 25.64 -16.85
N CYS A 89 2.99 26.64 -16.03
CA CYS A 89 3.73 26.95 -14.82
C CYS A 89 3.50 25.94 -13.71
N GLN A 90 2.32 25.32 -13.60
CA GLN A 90 2.07 24.23 -12.66
C GLN A 90 3.00 23.05 -12.93
N VAL A 91 3.18 22.68 -14.21
CA VAL A 91 4.15 21.65 -14.61
C VAL A 91 5.58 22.07 -14.24
N MET A 92 5.98 23.31 -14.50
CA MET A 92 7.32 23.81 -14.14
C MET A 92 7.55 23.96 -12.64
N THR A 93 6.54 24.38 -11.88
CA THR A 93 6.60 24.56 -10.42
C THR A 93 6.68 23.22 -9.72
N VAL A 94 5.94 22.21 -10.21
CA VAL A 94 6.07 20.82 -9.77
C VAL A 94 7.47 20.29 -10.07
N ILE A 95 7.99 20.46 -11.30
CA ILE A 95 9.36 20.05 -11.68
C ILE A 95 10.43 20.77 -10.85
N PHE A 96 10.20 22.03 -10.50
CA PHE A 96 11.16 22.80 -9.71
C PHE A 96 11.12 22.52 -8.21
N LEU A 97 9.93 22.31 -7.62
CA LEU A 97 9.81 21.83 -6.24
C LEU A 97 10.46 20.45 -6.10
N LEU A 98 10.39 19.60 -7.15
CA LEU A 98 11.14 18.35 -7.27
C LEU A 98 12.67 18.58 -7.31
N GLN A 99 13.15 19.68 -7.91
CA GLN A 99 14.58 20.05 -7.94
C GLN A 99 15.09 20.76 -6.68
N GLN A 100 14.32 21.62 -6.01
CA GLN A 100 14.81 22.28 -4.78
C GLN A 100 14.80 21.35 -3.56
N ARG A 101 13.83 20.43 -3.46
CA ARG A 101 13.75 19.47 -2.35
C ARG A 101 14.76 18.33 -2.42
N THR A 102 15.25 18.00 -3.62
CA THR A 102 16.37 17.04 -3.81
C THR A 102 17.71 17.56 -3.25
N TRP A 103 17.86 18.87 -3.01
CA TRP A 103 19.06 19.45 -2.39
C TRP A 103 18.93 19.64 -0.87
N ARG A 104 17.77 20.06 -0.34
CA ARG A 104 17.61 20.31 1.11
C ARG A 104 17.35 19.06 1.95
N HIS A 105 16.78 18.00 1.40
CA HIS A 105 16.56 16.74 2.12
C HIS A 105 17.72 15.73 2.00
N ARG A 106 18.82 16.12 1.34
CA ARG A 106 19.96 15.25 1.04
C ARG A 106 20.92 15.06 2.21
N SER A 107 20.61 15.55 3.41
CA SER A 107 21.52 15.41 4.54
C SER A 107 21.35 14.14 5.37
N ASN A 108 20.24 13.36 5.34
CA ASN A 108 20.15 12.21 6.26
C ASN A 108 19.41 10.93 5.83
N PHE A 109 18.84 10.78 4.62
CA PHE A 109 18.22 9.49 4.24
C PHE A 109 18.70 8.97 2.86
N SER A 110 19.56 7.95 2.95
CA SER A 110 19.95 6.95 1.93
C SER A 110 20.70 7.41 0.67
N LYS A 111 22.03 7.31 0.74
CA LYS A 111 22.95 7.27 -0.43
C LYS A 111 22.95 5.92 -1.17
N ARG A 112 22.09 4.94 -0.85
CA ARG A 112 22.27 3.56 -1.32
C ARG A 112 21.27 3.01 -2.34
N ASN A 113 20.09 3.60 -2.54
CA ASN A 113 19.17 3.18 -3.61
C ASN A 113 18.51 4.40 -4.26
N LYS A 114 18.50 4.47 -5.60
CA LYS A 114 17.83 5.51 -6.39
C LYS A 114 16.31 5.32 -6.30
N ILE A 115 15.70 5.70 -5.18
CA ILE A 115 14.25 5.71 -4.99
C ILE A 115 13.68 6.93 -5.75
N ILE A 116 12.63 6.74 -6.54
CA ILE A 116 11.93 7.85 -7.22
C ILE A 116 10.83 8.34 -6.28
N SER A 117 10.93 9.58 -5.81
CA SER A 117 9.87 10.20 -5.02
C SER A 117 8.93 10.99 -5.92
N VAL A 118 7.63 10.67 -5.89
CA VAL A 118 6.57 11.36 -6.63
C VAL A 118 5.64 12.01 -5.63
N SER A 119 5.40 13.31 -5.74
CA SER A 119 4.44 14.02 -4.88
C SER A 119 3.26 14.48 -5.71
N LEU A 120 2.04 14.11 -5.29
CA LEU A 120 0.79 14.44 -6.00
C LEU A 120 -0.18 15.14 -5.05
N ASN A 121 -0.98 16.08 -5.57
CA ASN A 121 -2.20 16.51 -4.90
C ASN A 121 -3.31 15.48 -5.20
N PRO A 122 -3.79 14.72 -4.20
CA PRO A 122 -4.69 13.57 -4.39
C PRO A 122 -6.11 13.93 -4.84
N PHE A 123 -6.52 15.18 -4.67
CA PHE A 123 -7.88 15.64 -5.00
C PHE A 123 -8.02 16.13 -6.44
N THR A 124 -6.91 16.17 -7.19
CA THR A 124 -6.96 16.51 -8.61
C THR A 124 -7.35 15.29 -9.45
N HIS A 125 -8.22 15.47 -10.45
CA HIS A 125 -8.62 14.38 -11.34
C HIS A 125 -7.41 13.72 -12.03
N THR A 126 -6.40 14.52 -12.38
CA THR A 126 -5.15 14.06 -13.00
C THR A 126 -4.36 13.12 -12.08
N SER A 127 -4.28 13.38 -10.78
CA SER A 127 -3.53 12.50 -9.88
C SER A 127 -4.19 11.14 -9.72
N ARG A 128 -5.52 11.08 -9.66
CA ARG A 128 -6.28 9.81 -9.62
C ARG A 128 -6.02 8.94 -10.84
N ILE A 129 -5.88 9.55 -12.03
CA ILE A 129 -5.51 8.84 -13.27
C ILE A 129 -4.02 8.43 -13.27
N LEU A 130 -3.14 9.26 -12.72
CA LEU A 130 -1.70 8.99 -12.72
C LEU A 130 -1.30 7.88 -11.73
N ILE A 131 -1.98 7.75 -10.59
CA ILE A 131 -1.61 6.78 -9.54
C ILE A 131 -1.51 5.33 -10.07
N PRO A 132 -2.49 4.77 -10.78
CA PRO A 132 -2.38 3.44 -11.39
C PRO A 132 -1.21 3.32 -12.36
N ASN A 133 -0.98 4.37 -13.15
CA ASN A 133 0.06 4.42 -14.16
C ASN A 133 1.46 4.41 -13.52
N LEU A 134 1.66 5.09 -12.39
CA LEU A 134 2.93 5.09 -11.64
C LEU A 134 3.32 3.70 -11.12
N LEU A 135 2.35 2.78 -11.00
CA LEU A 135 2.59 1.39 -10.61
C LEU A 135 2.96 0.49 -11.80
N SER A 136 2.85 1.00 -13.04
CA SER A 136 3.30 0.30 -14.24
C SER A 136 4.83 0.29 -14.33
N ALA A 137 5.37 -0.88 -14.66
CA ALA A 137 6.81 -1.06 -14.90
C ALA A 137 7.31 -0.29 -16.14
N GLU A 138 6.40 0.19 -17.00
CA GLU A 138 6.74 0.93 -18.23
C GLU A 138 7.20 2.36 -17.95
N ILE A 139 6.68 2.98 -16.89
CA ILE A 139 6.98 4.39 -16.58
C ILE A 139 8.35 4.53 -15.93
N PHE A 140 8.70 3.59 -15.04
CA PHE A 140 10.00 3.60 -14.34
C PHE A 140 10.71 2.24 -14.43
N PRO A 141 11.14 1.81 -15.63
CA PRO A 141 11.67 0.46 -15.86
C PRO A 141 12.97 0.15 -15.11
N LYS A 142 13.69 1.19 -14.65
CA LYS A 142 14.99 1.07 -13.96
C LYS A 142 14.94 1.47 -12.48
N ALA A 143 13.76 1.83 -11.95
CA ALA A 143 13.63 2.27 -10.57
C ALA A 143 13.33 1.07 -9.66
N PRO A 144 14.12 0.84 -8.59
CA PRO A 144 13.87 -0.24 -7.64
C PRO A 144 12.66 0.03 -6.72
N ALA A 145 12.30 1.29 -6.52
CA ALA A 145 11.15 1.69 -5.70
C ALA A 145 10.66 3.10 -6.08
N VAL A 146 9.33 3.29 -5.96
CA VAL A 146 8.67 4.59 -6.09
C VAL A 146 8.05 4.95 -4.73
N SER A 147 8.40 6.11 -4.18
CA SER A 147 7.82 6.67 -2.97
C SER A 147 6.76 7.69 -3.35
N LEU A 148 5.48 7.36 -3.15
CA LEU A 148 4.36 8.26 -3.43
C LEU A 148 4.03 9.09 -2.19
N HIS A 149 4.07 10.41 -2.33
CA HIS A 149 3.71 11.37 -1.30
C HIS A 149 2.40 12.06 -1.69
N LEU A 150 1.32 11.74 -0.99
CA LEU A 150 0.02 12.40 -1.17
C LEU A 150 0.05 13.70 -0.35
N LEU A 151 -0.03 14.85 -1.03
CA LEU A 151 0.01 16.17 -0.42
C LEU A 151 -1.39 16.73 -0.29
N ASP A 152 -1.85 16.91 0.93
CA ASP A 152 -3.11 17.58 1.23
C ASP A 152 -2.85 19.03 1.65
N LEU A 153 -3.67 19.94 1.12
CA LEU A 153 -3.68 21.35 1.49
C LEU A 153 -4.88 21.70 2.38
N ASP A 154 -5.89 20.82 2.44
CA ASP A 154 -7.19 21.03 3.09
C ASP A 154 -7.36 20.17 4.37
N GLU A 155 -6.30 19.45 4.79
CA GLU A 155 -6.23 18.62 6.02
C GLU A 155 -7.31 17.51 6.14
N ASN A 156 -7.79 16.97 5.04
CA ASN A 156 -8.77 15.87 5.02
C ASN A 156 -8.11 14.48 5.15
N GLU A 157 -7.71 14.15 6.37
CA GLU A 157 -6.99 12.91 6.71
C GLU A 157 -7.77 11.63 6.34
N GLU A 158 -9.10 11.63 6.45
CA GLU A 158 -9.91 10.45 6.11
C GLU A 158 -9.84 10.10 4.61
N GLU A 159 -9.92 11.10 3.73
CA GLU A 159 -9.89 10.87 2.29
C GLU A 159 -8.47 10.49 1.81
N LEU A 160 -7.43 11.07 2.42
CA LEU A 160 -6.05 10.64 2.21
C LEU A 160 -5.83 9.18 2.60
N GLN A 161 -6.37 8.78 3.75
CA GLN A 161 -6.25 7.42 4.25
C GLN A 161 -6.96 6.43 3.31
N ARG A 162 -8.15 6.78 2.81
CA ARG A 162 -8.85 5.97 1.78
C ARG A 162 -8.03 5.84 0.50
N LEU A 163 -7.50 6.95 -0.04
CA LEU A 163 -6.71 6.91 -1.27
C LEU A 163 -5.39 6.13 -1.09
N ARG A 164 -4.76 6.23 0.08
CA ARG A 164 -3.59 5.43 0.43
C ARG A 164 -3.93 3.95 0.41
N GLU A 165 -5.03 3.54 1.04
CA GLU A 165 -5.49 2.16 1.06
C GLU A 165 -5.81 1.64 -0.34
N GLU A 166 -6.45 2.46 -1.18
CA GLU A 166 -6.71 2.14 -2.59
C GLU A 166 -5.42 1.95 -3.40
N THR A 167 -4.46 2.87 -3.24
CA THR A 167 -3.17 2.81 -3.94
C THR A 167 -2.36 1.59 -3.51
N GLN A 168 -2.30 1.33 -2.21
CA GLN A 168 -1.66 0.13 -1.66
C GLN A 168 -2.35 -1.14 -2.16
N SER A 169 -3.67 -1.10 -2.28
CA SER A 169 -4.44 -2.22 -2.80
C SER A 169 -4.09 -2.52 -4.26
N LEU A 170 -4.06 -1.51 -5.11
CA LEU A 170 -3.69 -1.65 -6.51
C LEU A 170 -2.26 -2.17 -6.66
N ALA A 171 -1.31 -1.57 -5.93
CA ALA A 171 0.09 -1.97 -5.93
C ALA A 171 0.27 -3.43 -5.53
N LEU A 172 -0.48 -3.89 -4.51
CA LEU A 172 -0.41 -5.26 -4.05
C LEU A 172 -0.84 -6.24 -5.13
N SER A 173 -1.93 -5.96 -5.85
CA SER A 173 -2.44 -6.84 -6.91
C SER A 173 -1.41 -7.03 -8.04
N ILE A 174 -0.78 -5.93 -8.48
CA ILE A 174 0.23 -5.92 -9.55
C ILE A 174 1.46 -6.70 -9.09
N PHE A 175 1.92 -6.42 -7.88
CA PHE A 175 3.09 -7.07 -7.30
C PHE A 175 2.86 -8.58 -7.17
N GLN A 176 1.80 -9.01 -6.51
CA GLN A 176 1.54 -10.44 -6.29
C GLN A 176 1.35 -11.21 -7.60
N ARG A 177 0.69 -10.62 -8.61
CA ARG A 177 0.59 -11.24 -9.95
C ARG A 177 1.93 -11.39 -10.65
N LYS A 178 2.85 -10.45 -10.46
CA LYS A 178 4.20 -10.55 -11.01
C LYS A 178 4.99 -11.65 -10.30
N PHE A 179 4.95 -11.68 -8.97
CA PHE A 179 5.63 -12.70 -8.17
C PHE A 179 5.10 -14.10 -8.45
N SER A 180 3.78 -14.28 -8.53
CA SER A 180 3.18 -15.58 -8.82
C SER A 180 3.66 -16.14 -10.16
N ARG A 181 3.64 -15.34 -11.22
CA ARG A 181 4.17 -15.73 -12.55
C ARG A 181 5.65 -16.08 -12.53
N LEU A 182 6.46 -15.33 -11.78
CA LEU A 182 7.90 -15.62 -11.66
C LEU A 182 8.15 -16.92 -10.90
N ILE A 183 7.45 -17.12 -9.79
CA ILE A 183 7.52 -18.35 -9.00
C ILE A 183 7.09 -19.53 -9.87
N ASP A 184 5.96 -19.41 -10.56
CA ASP A 184 5.44 -20.43 -11.47
C ASP A 184 6.43 -20.81 -12.58
N ALA A 185 7.05 -19.81 -13.21
CA ALA A 185 7.95 -20.02 -14.34
C ALA A 185 9.35 -20.50 -13.95
N GLN A 186 9.88 -20.05 -12.80
CA GLN A 186 11.32 -20.20 -12.48
C GLN A 186 11.59 -21.08 -11.26
N ALA A 187 10.65 -21.23 -10.34
CA ALA A 187 10.89 -22.01 -9.14
C ALA A 187 10.84 -23.52 -9.43
N ASN A 188 11.57 -24.29 -8.64
CA ASN A 188 11.42 -25.74 -8.61
C ASN A 188 9.96 -26.06 -8.23
N LYS A 189 9.33 -27.02 -8.91
CA LYS A 189 7.92 -27.39 -8.63
C LYS A 189 7.71 -27.91 -7.21
N GLN A 190 8.76 -28.34 -6.52
CA GLN A 190 8.77 -28.74 -5.11
C GLN A 190 9.11 -27.59 -4.13
N VAL A 191 9.15 -26.34 -4.59
CA VAL A 191 9.43 -25.16 -3.74
C VAL A 191 8.39 -24.99 -2.63
N LYS A 192 8.80 -24.61 -1.42
CA LYS A 192 7.85 -24.20 -0.37
C LYS A 192 7.83 -22.68 -0.29
N VAL A 193 6.64 -22.09 -0.41
CA VAL A 193 6.45 -20.64 -0.46
C VAL A 193 5.82 -20.18 0.85
N ILE A 194 6.55 -19.33 1.56
CA ILE A 194 6.13 -18.75 2.83
C ILE A 194 5.79 -17.28 2.60
N VAL A 195 4.56 -16.90 2.94
CA VAL A 195 4.02 -15.56 2.78
C VAL A 195 3.92 -14.90 4.15
N SER A 196 4.68 -13.83 4.34
CA SER A 196 4.68 -13.01 5.55
C SER A 196 4.55 -11.53 5.20
N GLY A 197 4.18 -10.72 6.17
CA GLY A 197 4.07 -9.28 6.00
C GLY A 197 3.23 -8.64 7.09
N ASP A 198 3.15 -7.32 7.01
CA ASP A 198 2.42 -6.44 7.91
C ASP A 198 1.01 -6.07 7.41
N SER A 199 0.64 -6.48 6.19
CA SER A 199 -0.71 -6.25 5.64
C SER A 199 -1.20 -7.37 4.73
N HIS A 200 -2.48 -7.72 4.88
CA HIS A 200 -3.24 -8.63 4.01
C HIS A 200 -2.56 -9.96 3.68
N VAL A 201 -1.89 -10.60 4.64
CA VAL A 201 -1.06 -11.80 4.41
C VAL A 201 -1.86 -12.95 3.78
N ASN A 202 -3.08 -13.20 4.26
CA ASN A 202 -3.97 -14.23 3.72
C ASN A 202 -4.30 -13.96 2.23
N LEU A 203 -4.66 -12.72 1.90
CA LEU A 203 -4.98 -12.32 0.52
C LEU A 203 -3.75 -12.41 -0.40
N ARG A 204 -2.57 -12.00 0.08
CA ARG A 204 -1.31 -12.12 -0.68
C ARG A 204 -1.04 -13.57 -1.06
N CYS A 205 -1.18 -14.47 -0.09
CA CYS A 205 -1.00 -15.90 -0.32
C CYS A 205 -2.03 -16.42 -1.34
N ALA A 206 -3.28 -16.01 -1.22
CA ALA A 206 -4.34 -16.41 -2.14
C ALA A 206 -4.06 -15.96 -3.59
N LEU A 207 -3.56 -14.73 -3.77
CA LEU A 207 -3.17 -14.20 -5.09
C LEU A 207 -1.94 -14.90 -5.68
N LEU A 208 -1.03 -15.37 -4.83
CA LEU A 208 0.13 -16.14 -5.27
C LEU A 208 -0.29 -17.52 -5.79
N VAL A 209 -1.13 -18.23 -5.03
CA VAL A 209 -1.69 -19.52 -5.43
C VAL A 209 -2.49 -19.39 -6.72
N GLU A 210 -3.32 -18.35 -6.84
CA GLU A 210 -4.15 -18.10 -8.03
C GLU A 210 -3.32 -17.84 -9.30
N GLY A 211 -2.07 -17.36 -9.18
CA GLY A 211 -1.22 -17.12 -10.35
C GLY A 211 -0.16 -18.18 -10.61
N ALA A 212 0.05 -19.13 -9.70
CA ALA A 212 1.10 -20.15 -9.78
C ALA A 212 0.55 -21.57 -9.92
N HIS A 213 -0.19 -21.80 -11.00
CA HIS A 213 -0.94 -23.03 -11.24
C HIS A 213 -0.10 -24.31 -11.39
N SER A 214 1.20 -24.18 -11.67
CA SER A 214 2.09 -25.34 -11.86
C SER A 214 2.71 -25.86 -10.56
N ILE A 215 2.44 -25.20 -9.42
CA ILE A 215 2.92 -25.57 -8.10
C ILE A 215 1.70 -25.97 -7.25
N ASP A 216 1.83 -27.03 -6.44
CA ASP A 216 0.76 -27.47 -5.56
C ASP A 216 0.42 -26.38 -4.53
N SER A 217 -0.88 -26.07 -4.38
CA SER A 217 -1.36 -25.07 -3.43
C SER A 217 -0.91 -25.34 -1.99
N HIS A 218 -0.75 -26.60 -1.58
CA HIS A 218 -0.28 -26.98 -0.24
C HIS A 218 1.18 -26.58 0.03
N GLN A 219 1.90 -26.14 -1.01
CA GLN A 219 3.24 -25.60 -0.88
C GLN A 219 3.26 -24.11 -0.52
N PHE A 220 2.12 -23.42 -0.64
CA PHE A 220 1.96 -22.01 -0.27
C PHE A 220 1.33 -21.89 1.10
N VAL A 221 1.95 -21.07 1.94
CA VAL A 221 1.46 -20.88 3.29
C VAL A 221 1.64 -19.44 3.76
N ALA A 222 0.60 -18.87 4.37
CA ALA A 222 0.66 -17.64 5.12
C ALA A 222 1.06 -17.86 6.60
N VAL A 223 1.88 -16.98 7.15
CA VAL A 223 2.46 -17.15 8.50
C VAL A 223 1.71 -16.32 9.54
N ALA A 224 1.13 -16.97 10.55
CA ALA A 224 0.46 -16.32 11.68
C ALA A 224 1.38 -16.10 12.90
N THR A 225 2.67 -16.46 12.81
CA THR A 225 3.61 -16.51 13.94
C THR A 225 3.70 -15.21 14.72
N GLN A 226 3.59 -14.04 14.08
CA GLN A 226 3.61 -12.78 14.83
C GLN A 226 2.39 -12.67 15.77
N LEU A 227 1.19 -12.96 15.26
CA LEU A 227 -0.03 -12.93 16.06
C LEU A 227 -0.01 -14.01 17.15
N GLU A 228 0.53 -15.18 16.84
CA GLU A 228 0.76 -16.22 17.85
C GLU A 228 1.73 -15.73 18.94
N ASN A 229 2.83 -15.08 18.59
CA ASN A 229 3.80 -14.52 19.54
C ASN A 229 3.17 -13.44 20.42
N GLU A 230 2.31 -12.60 19.85
CA GLU A 230 1.56 -11.58 20.59
C GLU A 230 0.59 -12.23 21.59
N ALA A 231 -0.14 -13.27 21.16
CA ALA A 231 -1.02 -14.03 22.04
C ALA A 231 -0.24 -14.73 23.17
N ARG A 232 0.88 -15.38 22.85
CA ARG A 232 1.79 -15.98 23.84
C ARG A 232 2.29 -14.95 24.83
N ALA A 233 2.71 -13.77 24.37
CA ALA A 233 3.19 -12.71 25.24
C ALA A 233 2.11 -12.20 26.20
N VAL A 234 0.89 -11.98 25.71
CA VAL A 234 -0.25 -11.54 26.55
C VAL A 234 -0.61 -12.61 27.60
N VAL A 235 -0.64 -13.88 27.21
CA VAL A 235 -0.90 -14.99 28.13
C VAL A 235 0.22 -15.12 29.17
N ALA A 236 1.48 -15.03 28.75
CA ALA A 236 2.64 -15.12 29.63
C ALA A 236 2.69 -13.98 30.65
N GLU A 237 2.40 -12.76 30.22
CA GLU A 237 2.25 -11.58 31.08
C GLU A 237 1.17 -11.80 32.14
N LYS A 238 0.03 -12.40 31.75
CA LYS A 238 -1.05 -12.71 32.69
C LYS A 238 -0.68 -13.78 33.72
N LEU A 239 0.20 -14.70 33.34
CA LEU A 239 0.63 -15.83 34.18
C LEU A 239 1.94 -15.56 34.94
N GLY A 240 2.62 -14.43 34.69
CA GLY A 240 3.90 -14.12 35.31
C GLY A 240 5.04 -15.04 34.87
N VAL A 241 5.00 -15.53 33.62
CA VAL A 241 6.02 -16.42 33.03
C VAL A 241 6.66 -15.77 31.80
N ARG A 242 7.70 -16.40 31.24
CA ARG A 242 8.29 -15.94 29.96
C ARG A 242 7.41 -16.38 28.79
N PRO A 243 7.31 -15.61 27.69
CA PRO A 243 6.55 -16.00 26.50
C PRO A 243 6.98 -17.35 25.89
N THR A 244 8.26 -17.72 26.04
CA THR A 244 8.80 -19.02 25.60
C THR A 244 8.25 -20.21 26.39
N GLU A 245 7.70 -19.97 27.58
CA GLU A 245 7.07 -21.00 28.42
C GLU A 245 5.62 -21.25 28.04
N VAL A 246 5.03 -20.44 27.14
CA VAL A 246 3.67 -20.64 26.64
C VAL A 246 3.76 -21.27 25.26
N THR A 247 3.10 -22.41 25.05
CA THR A 247 3.14 -23.17 23.80
C THR A 247 1.76 -23.62 23.36
N GLU A 248 1.63 -24.04 22.10
CA GLU A 248 0.39 -24.60 21.53
C GLU A 248 -0.81 -23.64 21.57
N VAL A 249 -0.53 -22.33 21.48
CA VAL A 249 -1.56 -21.32 21.20
C VAL A 249 -1.98 -21.46 19.74
N ILE A 250 -3.29 -21.41 19.49
CA ILE A 250 -3.83 -21.55 18.14
C ILE A 250 -4.39 -20.20 17.70
N VAL A 251 -4.10 -19.83 16.46
CA VAL A 251 -4.67 -18.65 15.81
C VAL A 251 -5.53 -19.12 14.65
N TRP A 252 -6.82 -18.81 14.71
CA TRP A 252 -7.77 -19.10 13.65
C TRP A 252 -8.14 -17.84 12.87
N GLY A 253 -8.46 -18.00 11.57
CA GLY A 253 -9.02 -16.92 10.77
C GLY A 253 -8.00 -16.06 10.01
N ASN A 254 -8.28 -14.77 9.94
CA ASN A 254 -7.44 -13.80 9.24
C ASN A 254 -6.25 -13.39 10.11
N ILE A 255 -5.02 -13.46 9.60
CA ILE A 255 -3.81 -13.12 10.35
C ILE A 255 -3.79 -11.63 10.70
N ILE A 256 -4.33 -10.80 9.81
CA ILE A 256 -4.42 -9.35 9.96
C ILE A 256 -5.86 -8.93 9.68
N GLY A 257 -6.67 -8.97 10.73
CA GLY A 257 -8.11 -8.71 10.66
C GLY A 257 -8.85 -9.47 11.75
N LEU A 258 -10.00 -10.03 11.40
CA LEU A 258 -10.80 -10.82 12.34
C LEU A 258 -10.15 -12.19 12.58
N SER A 259 -9.63 -12.37 13.78
CA SER A 259 -8.95 -13.60 14.21
C SER A 259 -9.51 -14.13 15.53
N TYR A 260 -9.29 -15.41 15.78
CA TYR A 260 -9.64 -16.03 17.06
C TYR A 260 -8.45 -16.78 17.65
N ILE A 261 -7.91 -16.25 18.75
CA ILE A 261 -6.97 -16.94 19.64
C ILE A 261 -7.66 -18.04 20.44
N ASP A 262 -7.30 -19.28 20.17
CA ASP A 262 -7.79 -20.47 20.87
C ASP A 262 -6.70 -21.03 21.79
N LEU A 263 -7.07 -21.22 23.05
CA LEU A 263 -6.19 -21.67 24.14
C LEU A 263 -6.51 -23.10 24.60
N GLN A 264 -7.41 -23.83 23.92
CA GLN A 264 -7.81 -25.20 24.29
C GLN A 264 -6.61 -26.14 24.44
N ARG A 265 -5.62 -26.00 23.55
CA ARG A 265 -4.38 -26.78 23.57
C ARG A 265 -3.23 -26.09 24.27
N ALA A 266 -3.39 -24.81 24.63
CA ALA A 266 -2.28 -24.02 25.12
C ALA A 266 -1.78 -24.58 26.45
N LYS A 267 -0.45 -24.67 26.56
CA LYS A 267 0.26 -25.16 27.74
C LYS A 267 1.18 -24.08 28.26
N VAL A 268 1.40 -24.10 29.57
CA VAL A 268 2.40 -23.28 30.23
C VAL A 268 3.39 -24.15 30.98
N PHE A 269 4.67 -23.84 30.85
CA PHE A 269 5.78 -24.44 31.57
C PHE A 269 6.25 -23.53 32.69
N ASN A 270 6.89 -24.11 33.72
CA ASN A 270 7.53 -23.39 34.83
C ASN A 270 6.61 -22.39 35.57
N PHE A 271 5.29 -22.59 35.51
CA PHE A 271 4.30 -21.77 36.20
C PHE A 271 4.28 -22.03 37.70
N GLN A 272 4.37 -20.98 38.51
CA GLN A 272 4.38 -21.05 39.98
C GLN A 272 2.97 -21.15 40.56
N GLY A 273 2.19 -22.14 40.11
CA GLY A 273 0.82 -22.40 40.57
C GLY A 273 0.73 -23.28 41.82
N PRO A 274 -0.51 -23.56 42.30
CA PRO A 274 -0.75 -24.51 43.40
C PRO A 274 -0.28 -25.93 43.08
N ILE A 275 -0.37 -26.32 41.80
CA ILE A 275 0.21 -27.56 41.28
C ILE A 275 1.56 -27.21 40.68
N LYS A 276 2.64 -27.77 41.24
CA LYS A 276 4.00 -27.67 40.70
C LYS A 276 4.49 -29.06 40.33
N GLY A 277 4.82 -29.25 39.05
CA GLY A 277 5.53 -30.44 38.60
C GLY A 277 7.05 -30.23 38.56
N PRO A 278 7.81 -31.24 38.12
CA PRO A 278 9.24 -31.10 37.83
C PRO A 278 9.50 -30.00 36.78
N ALA A 279 10.77 -29.63 36.59
CA ALA A 279 11.17 -28.73 35.50
C ALA A 279 10.58 -29.21 34.16
N PHE A 280 10.06 -28.28 33.36
CA PHE A 280 9.38 -28.57 32.10
C PHE A 280 8.07 -29.37 32.21
N PHE A 281 7.41 -29.40 33.38
CA PHE A 281 6.06 -29.96 33.48
C PHE A 281 5.03 -29.05 32.79
N PRO A 282 4.35 -29.51 31.71
CA PRO A 282 3.34 -28.72 31.02
C PRO A 282 2.03 -28.70 31.80
N GLN A 283 1.47 -27.52 32.03
CA GLN A 283 0.15 -27.36 32.62
C GLN A 283 -0.83 -26.80 31.57
N PRO A 284 -2.01 -27.41 31.37
CA PRO A 284 -3.02 -26.85 30.48
C PRO A 284 -3.49 -25.47 30.97
N ILE A 285 -3.47 -24.48 30.09
CA ILE A 285 -3.88 -23.11 30.44
C ILE A 285 -5.36 -23.04 30.81
N SER A 286 -6.19 -23.90 30.23
CA SER A 286 -7.61 -24.05 30.58
C SER A 286 -7.87 -24.43 32.03
N ARG A 287 -6.89 -25.04 32.73
CA ARG A 287 -6.99 -25.34 34.16
C ARG A 287 -6.53 -24.20 35.07
N ILE A 288 -5.79 -23.24 34.51
CA ILE A 288 -5.18 -22.14 35.26
C ILE A 288 -6.00 -20.86 35.08
N LEU A 289 -6.36 -20.55 33.83
CA LEU A 289 -7.16 -19.39 33.46
C LEU A 289 -8.61 -19.80 33.24
N PRO A 290 -9.56 -19.24 34.01
CA PRO A 290 -10.99 -19.39 33.72
C PRO A 290 -11.37 -18.90 32.32
N ASP A 291 -12.37 -19.53 31.70
CA ASP A 291 -12.81 -19.23 30.32
C ASP A 291 -13.14 -17.75 30.07
N ARG A 292 -13.62 -17.02 31.08
CA ARG A 292 -13.89 -15.58 30.99
C ARG A 292 -12.67 -14.75 30.58
N PHE A 293 -11.45 -15.24 30.85
CA PHE A 293 -10.22 -14.57 30.47
C PHE A 293 -9.88 -14.71 28.99
N ALA A 294 -10.42 -15.72 28.29
CA ALA A 294 -10.20 -15.87 26.85
C ALA A 294 -10.62 -14.60 26.11
N SER A 295 -11.78 -14.03 26.45
CA SER A 295 -12.26 -12.75 25.89
C SER A 295 -11.30 -11.59 26.18
N THR A 296 -10.72 -11.53 27.38
CA THR A 296 -9.73 -10.51 27.74
C THR A 296 -8.44 -10.67 26.94
N ILE A 297 -7.93 -11.89 26.78
CA ILE A 297 -6.74 -12.17 25.96
C ILE A 297 -6.99 -11.75 24.52
N GLN A 298 -8.15 -12.11 23.94
CA GLN A 298 -8.54 -11.70 22.59
C GLN A 298 -8.51 -10.19 22.41
N LEU A 299 -9.10 -9.44 23.33
CA LEU A 299 -9.13 -7.97 23.29
C LEU A 299 -7.73 -7.36 23.38
N LEU A 300 -6.90 -7.84 24.30
CA LEU A 300 -5.54 -7.33 24.50
C LEU A 300 -4.64 -7.59 23.28
N VAL A 301 -4.79 -8.76 22.65
CA VAL A 301 -4.09 -9.09 21.41
C VAL A 301 -4.53 -8.16 20.27
N HIS A 302 -5.84 -7.98 20.07
CA HIS A 302 -6.37 -7.06 19.06
C HIS A 302 -5.91 -5.60 19.30
N GLN A 303 -5.89 -5.13 20.55
CA GLN A 303 -5.36 -3.80 20.89
C GLN A 303 -3.87 -3.65 20.57
N LYS A 304 -3.05 -4.70 20.77
CA LYS A 304 -1.64 -4.68 20.38
C LYS A 304 -1.48 -4.60 18.85
N GLN A 305 -2.33 -5.29 18.08
CA GLN A 305 -2.31 -5.23 16.62
C GLN A 305 -2.67 -3.83 16.09
N THR A 306 -3.75 -3.22 16.59
CA THR A 306 -4.19 -1.88 16.15
C THR A 306 -3.14 -0.81 16.47
N ASN A 307 -2.50 -0.89 17.63
CA ASN A 307 -1.43 0.02 18.03
C ASN A 307 -0.14 -0.11 17.19
N LYS A 308 0.11 -1.28 16.58
CA LYS A 308 1.26 -1.49 15.69
C LYS A 308 1.01 -0.95 14.29
N GLN A 309 -0.20 -1.12 13.76
CA GLN A 309 -0.59 -0.58 12.46
C GLN A 309 -0.48 0.95 12.41
N THR A 310 -0.73 1.62 13.53
CA THR A 310 -0.61 3.09 13.62
C THR A 310 0.83 3.59 13.79
N LYS A 311 1.79 2.74 14.18
CA LYS A 311 3.15 3.17 14.59
C LYS A 311 4.33 2.73 13.70
N GLY A 312 4.09 2.03 12.58
CA GLY A 312 5.11 1.81 11.53
C GLY A 312 6.45 1.22 11.99
N SER A 313 6.43 0.23 12.88
CA SER A 313 7.66 -0.37 13.46
C SER A 313 8.27 -1.48 12.56
N PRO A 314 9.61 -1.52 12.36
CA PRO A 314 10.28 -2.59 11.62
C PRO A 314 10.49 -3.85 12.49
N LEU A 315 10.27 -5.02 11.90
CA LEU A 315 10.32 -6.33 12.58
C LEU A 315 11.75 -6.90 12.70
N SER A 316 12.02 -7.51 13.85
CA SER A 316 13.13 -8.44 14.10
C SER A 316 12.77 -9.84 13.57
N GLN A 317 13.65 -10.44 12.77
CA GLN A 317 13.53 -11.80 12.25
C GLN A 317 13.78 -12.83 13.36
N GLU A 318 12.73 -13.45 13.89
CA GLU A 318 12.85 -14.73 14.59
C GLU A 318 11.85 -15.73 13.98
N MET A 319 12.38 -16.66 13.19
CA MET A 319 11.67 -17.81 12.64
C MET A 319 12.12 -19.08 13.38
N VAL A 320 11.35 -19.50 14.40
CA VAL A 320 11.29 -20.89 14.86
C VAL A 320 9.90 -21.11 15.50
N GLY A 321 9.06 -21.98 14.94
CA GLY A 321 7.87 -22.51 15.62
C GLY A 321 6.56 -22.55 14.82
N ASN A 322 6.34 -23.69 14.14
CA ASN A 322 5.11 -24.44 13.89
C ASN A 322 3.73 -23.76 14.09
N ARG A 323 3.23 -23.03 13.08
CA ARG A 323 1.83 -23.07 12.59
C ARG A 323 1.66 -22.10 11.41
N LEU A 324 1.09 -22.63 10.34
CA LEU A 324 1.16 -22.16 8.96
C LEU A 324 -0.27 -22.28 8.38
N ALA A 325 -0.80 -21.22 7.79
CA ALA A 325 -2.12 -21.20 7.14
C ALA A 325 -2.05 -21.82 5.73
N GLY A 326 -2.50 -23.06 5.58
CA GLY A 326 -2.48 -23.78 4.30
C GLY A 326 -3.48 -23.23 3.26
N SER A 327 -3.13 -23.34 1.99
CA SER A 327 -4.06 -23.25 0.85
C SER A 327 -4.52 -24.64 0.45
N GLY A 328 -5.82 -24.82 0.20
CA GLY A 328 -6.36 -26.01 -0.44
C GLY A 328 -7.25 -25.59 -1.61
N ALA A 329 -6.79 -25.82 -2.83
CA ALA A 329 -7.64 -25.79 -4.02
C ALA A 329 -7.56 -27.16 -4.70
N SER A 330 -8.50 -28.06 -4.40
CA SER A 330 -8.82 -29.17 -5.32
C SER A 330 -10.25 -29.67 -5.14
N ARG A 331 -10.88 -29.91 -6.28
CA ARG A 331 -12.12 -30.69 -6.44
C ARG A 331 -11.73 -32.17 -6.42
N ASP A 332 -12.22 -32.93 -5.43
CA ASP A 332 -12.47 -34.39 -5.37
C ASP A 332 -12.32 -34.94 -3.90
N PRO A 333 -13.02 -36.03 -3.52
CA PRO A 333 -13.89 -36.10 -2.32
C PRO A 333 -13.22 -36.62 -1.04
N PRO A 334 -13.98 -36.64 0.08
CA PRO A 334 -13.85 -35.66 1.15
C PRO A 334 -12.48 -35.78 1.83
N SER A 335 -11.56 -34.90 1.50
CA SER A 335 -10.44 -34.62 2.42
C SER A 335 -11.00 -33.95 3.69
N PRO A 336 -10.30 -34.03 4.84
CA PRO A 336 -10.70 -33.38 6.10
C PRO A 336 -10.81 -31.84 6.02
N GLU A 337 -10.58 -31.26 4.85
CA GLU A 337 -10.78 -29.85 4.51
C GLU A 337 -12.27 -29.50 4.39
N GLY A 338 -13.14 -30.51 4.24
CA GLY A 338 -14.59 -30.36 4.29
C GLY A 338 -15.18 -30.17 5.70
N LEU A 339 -14.38 -30.27 6.78
CA LEU A 339 -14.89 -30.20 8.16
C LEU A 339 -15.47 -28.83 8.55
N PHE A 340 -15.09 -27.76 7.85
CA PHE A 340 -15.40 -26.39 8.24
C PHE A 340 -16.32 -25.64 7.26
N ASN A 341 -16.81 -26.28 6.19
CA ASN A 341 -17.53 -25.63 5.08
C ASN A 341 -16.84 -24.34 4.58
N LEU A 342 -15.51 -24.26 4.69
CA LEU A 342 -14.74 -23.11 4.26
C LEU A 342 -14.67 -23.13 2.74
N ARG A 343 -14.79 -21.96 2.11
CA ARG A 343 -14.73 -21.83 0.66
C ARG A 343 -13.30 -22.09 0.17
N ASP A 344 -13.17 -22.85 -0.92
CA ASP A 344 -11.86 -23.24 -1.52
C ASP A 344 -11.00 -22.04 -1.98
N ASP A 345 -11.55 -20.83 -1.98
CA ASP A 345 -10.88 -19.65 -2.52
C ASP A 345 -10.25 -18.72 -1.47
N ILE A 346 -10.33 -19.05 -0.18
CA ILE A 346 -9.72 -18.27 0.89
C ILE A 346 -8.54 -19.00 1.55
N ILE A 347 -7.55 -18.22 1.99
CA ILE A 347 -6.47 -18.71 2.85
C ILE A 347 -6.89 -18.46 4.29
N PHE A 348 -7.04 -19.51 5.09
CA PHE A 348 -7.54 -19.44 6.46
C PHE A 348 -6.51 -20.00 7.44
N SER A 349 -6.26 -19.31 8.55
CA SER A 349 -5.34 -19.80 9.57
C SER A 349 -5.94 -20.98 10.31
N VAL A 350 -5.23 -22.11 10.32
CA VAL A 350 -5.61 -23.36 10.98
C VAL A 350 -4.40 -23.94 11.71
N PRO A 351 -4.60 -24.76 12.76
CA PRO A 351 -3.53 -25.48 13.42
C PRO A 351 -2.90 -26.50 12.46
N VAL A 352 -1.60 -26.43 12.25
CA VAL A 352 -0.85 -27.38 11.41
C VAL A 352 0.45 -27.82 12.07
N THR A 353 0.96 -28.98 11.65
CA THR A 353 2.31 -29.48 11.90
C THR A 353 3.09 -29.56 10.60
N PHE A 354 4.43 -29.54 10.71
CA PHE A 354 5.34 -29.76 9.59
C PHE A 354 6.19 -30.99 9.85
N GLU A 355 5.91 -32.06 9.14
CA GLU A 355 6.65 -33.31 9.26
C GLU A 355 6.92 -33.87 7.86
N GLY A 356 8.13 -34.39 7.64
CA GLY A 356 8.51 -34.97 6.35
C GLY A 356 8.38 -34.04 5.15
N GLY A 357 8.52 -32.71 5.35
CA GLY A 357 8.41 -31.73 4.27
C GLY A 357 6.96 -31.38 3.85
N LYS A 358 5.97 -31.83 4.62
CA LYS A 358 4.55 -31.60 4.36
C LYS A 358 3.85 -30.96 5.55
N TRP A 359 2.86 -30.13 5.23
CA TRP A 359 1.96 -29.52 6.21
C TRP A 359 0.75 -30.42 6.40
N SER A 360 0.39 -30.69 7.65
CA SER A 360 -0.82 -31.43 8.00
C SER A 360 -1.61 -30.69 9.05
N THR A 361 -2.93 -30.58 8.86
CA THR A 361 -3.83 -30.01 9.85
C THR A 361 -3.91 -30.88 11.10
N VAL A 362 -3.97 -30.25 12.27
CA VAL A 362 -4.09 -30.97 13.53
C VAL A 362 -5.56 -31.11 13.91
N LEU A 363 -6.02 -32.37 14.05
CA LEU A 363 -7.43 -32.74 14.17
C LEU A 363 -7.93 -32.90 15.62
N ASP A 364 -7.05 -32.77 16.61
CA ASP A 364 -7.36 -32.96 18.04
C ASP A 364 -7.93 -31.70 18.73
N VAL A 365 -8.58 -30.82 17.97
CA VAL A 365 -9.25 -29.63 18.52
C VAL A 365 -10.76 -29.82 18.46
N THR A 366 -11.42 -29.65 19.60
CA THR A 366 -12.88 -29.73 19.68
C THR A 366 -13.50 -28.45 19.11
N VAL A 367 -14.26 -28.60 18.03
CA VAL A 367 -14.96 -27.49 17.37
C VAL A 367 -16.45 -27.60 17.69
N GLY A 368 -16.87 -27.00 18.81
CA GLY A 368 -18.29 -26.88 19.15
C GLY A 368 -18.97 -25.71 18.43
N ASP A 369 -20.30 -25.64 18.49
CA ASP A 369 -21.13 -24.63 17.81
C ASP A 369 -20.66 -23.18 18.04
N GLY A 370 -20.21 -22.88 19.26
CA GLY A 370 -19.72 -21.55 19.63
C GLY A 370 -18.42 -21.17 18.93
N LEU A 371 -17.49 -22.13 18.74
CA LEU A 371 -16.26 -21.93 17.99
C LEU A 371 -16.57 -21.86 16.49
N MET A 372 -17.40 -22.78 15.98
CA MET A 372 -17.79 -22.82 14.57
C MET A 372 -18.35 -21.47 14.08
N LYS A 373 -19.30 -20.88 14.82
CA LYS A 373 -19.86 -19.55 14.49
C LYS A 373 -18.79 -18.45 14.41
N ARG A 374 -17.75 -18.52 15.24
CA ARG A 374 -16.65 -17.55 15.20
C ARG A 374 -15.75 -17.77 13.98
N LEU A 375 -15.48 -19.02 13.63
CA LEU A 375 -14.70 -19.37 12.44
C LEU A 375 -15.43 -18.93 11.16
N GLU A 376 -16.75 -19.13 11.08
CA GLU A 376 -17.59 -18.66 9.99
C GLU A 376 -17.50 -17.14 9.81
N LEU A 377 -17.58 -16.36 10.89
CA LEU A 377 -17.42 -14.91 10.84
C LEU A 377 -16.04 -14.49 10.31
N CYS A 378 -14.97 -15.18 10.71
CA CYS A 378 -13.62 -14.93 10.20
C CYS A 378 -13.51 -15.26 8.70
N ALA A 379 -14.15 -16.35 8.27
CA ALA A 379 -14.15 -16.77 6.88
C ALA A 379 -14.94 -15.80 5.99
N ASP A 380 -16.09 -15.32 6.47
CA ASP A 380 -16.90 -14.31 5.79
C ASP A 380 -16.15 -12.99 5.63
N GLU A 381 -15.37 -12.57 6.63
CA GLU A 381 -14.52 -11.38 6.55
C GLU A 381 -13.45 -11.54 5.46
N LEU A 382 -12.71 -12.65 5.46
CA LEU A 382 -11.72 -12.96 4.43
C LEU A 382 -12.33 -12.98 3.02
N TRP A 383 -13.53 -13.57 2.90
CA TRP A 383 -14.25 -13.63 1.63
C TRP A 383 -14.69 -12.23 1.16
N ARG A 384 -15.19 -11.37 2.05
CA ARG A 384 -15.55 -9.99 1.73
C ARG A 384 -14.33 -9.19 1.28
N VAL A 385 -13.20 -9.31 1.99
CA VAL A 385 -11.93 -8.69 1.60
C VAL A 385 -11.55 -9.16 0.20
N ARG A 386 -11.48 -10.47 -0.06
CA ARG A 386 -11.15 -11.01 -1.39
C ARG A 386 -12.10 -10.51 -2.48
N THR A 387 -13.40 -10.47 -2.23
CA THR A 387 -14.42 -10.06 -3.20
C THR A 387 -14.34 -8.57 -3.53
N LEU A 388 -14.18 -7.72 -2.52
CA LEU A 388 -13.99 -6.28 -2.70
C LEU A 388 -12.76 -6.02 -3.58
N TRP A 389 -11.70 -6.78 -3.36
CA TRP A 389 -10.47 -6.69 -4.14
C TRP A 389 -10.62 -7.17 -5.58
N LYS A 390 -11.35 -8.27 -5.82
CA LYS A 390 -11.65 -8.72 -7.19
C LYS A 390 -12.45 -7.67 -7.97
N LYS A 391 -13.46 -7.04 -7.34
CA LYS A 391 -14.23 -5.94 -7.96
C LYS A 391 -13.35 -4.75 -8.34
N LYS A 392 -12.54 -4.25 -7.39
CA LYS A 392 -11.59 -3.15 -7.65
C LYS A 392 -10.59 -3.49 -8.76
N THR A 393 -10.14 -4.74 -8.84
CA THR A 393 -9.21 -5.16 -9.90
C THR A 393 -9.88 -5.14 -11.27
N LEU A 394 -11.13 -5.61 -11.38
CA LEU A 394 -11.88 -5.59 -12.64
C LEU A 394 -12.18 -4.16 -13.11
N GLU A 395 -12.67 -3.29 -12.22
CA GLU A 395 -12.96 -1.89 -12.54
C GLU A 395 -11.71 -1.14 -13.04
N ASN A 396 -10.54 -1.39 -12.44
CA ASN A 396 -9.29 -0.79 -12.88
C ASN A 396 -8.78 -1.36 -14.21
N ILE A 397 -9.07 -2.63 -14.53
CA ILE A 397 -8.77 -3.19 -15.86
C ILE A 397 -9.59 -2.48 -16.94
N PHE A 398 -10.87 -2.17 -16.68
CA PHE A 398 -11.72 -1.43 -17.62
C PHE A 398 -11.28 0.03 -17.82
N LEU A 399 -10.59 0.63 -16.86
CA LEU A 399 -10.04 1.99 -16.98
C LEU A 399 -8.67 2.04 -17.68
N LEU A 400 -8.03 0.88 -17.93
CA LEU A 400 -6.72 0.75 -18.58
C LEU A 400 -6.81 0.31 -20.06
N PHE A 401 -8.02 0.19 -20.62
CA PHE A 401 -8.24 -0.14 -22.04
C PHE A 401 -8.67 1.08 -22.85
#